data_AF-A0A836ERF2-F1
#
_entry.id   AF-A0A836ERF2-F1
#
_cell.length_a   1.000
_cell.length_b   1.000
_cell.length_c   1.000
_cell.angle_alpha   90.00
_cell.angle_beta   90.00
_cell.angle_gamma   90.00
#
_symmetry.space_group_name_H-M   'P 1'
#
loop_
_entity.id
_entity.type
_entity.pdbx_description
1 polymer ?
#
loop_
_entity_poly.entity_id
_entity_poly.type
_entity_poly.pdbx_seq_one_letter_code
_entity_poly.pdbx_strand_id
1 'polypeptide(L)'
;MADIEDTHFETGDSGASVTYPQQCSALRKNGFVMLKSRPCKIVEMSTSKTGKHGHAKVHLVGIDIFTSKKYEDICPSTHNMDVPFVKREDYQLTDISDDGYLCLMADNGELREDLKIPDGDLGTQLRADYESGKELLVSIPFCVCVCVCVCVCVCVLTFLHVASYIQIVMLFRI
;
A
#
# COMPACT_ATOMS: atom_id res chain seq x y z
N MET A 1 32.16 45.34 -2.07
CA MET A 1 31.90 43.92 -1.78
C MET A 1 30.93 43.89 -0.63
N ALA A 2 29.71 43.43 -0.86
CA ALA A 2 28.73 43.15 0.17
C ALA A 2 28.25 41.72 -0.10
N ASP A 3 28.69 40.80 0.75
CA ASP A 3 28.28 39.40 0.78
C ASP A 3 26.76 39.30 0.93
N ILE A 4 26.13 38.55 0.03
CA ILE A 4 24.73 38.19 0.10
C ILE A 4 24.71 36.84 0.82
N GLU A 5 24.21 36.83 2.06
CA GLU A 5 24.02 35.60 2.84
C GLU A 5 23.00 34.70 2.13
N ASP A 6 23.49 33.52 1.72
CA ASP A 6 22.71 32.42 1.14
C ASP A 6 21.78 31.87 2.22
N THR A 7 20.53 32.35 2.24
CA THR A 7 19.49 31.84 3.14
C THR A 7 19.11 30.42 2.72
N HIS A 8 19.79 29.44 3.29
CA HIS A 8 19.42 28.03 3.22
C HIS A 8 18.05 27.83 3.90
N PHE A 9 17.00 27.77 3.10
CA PHE A 9 15.65 27.46 3.57
C PHE A 9 15.57 25.94 3.78
N GLU A 10 15.74 25.49 5.02
CA GLU A 10 15.44 24.11 5.39
C GLU A 10 13.93 23.91 5.24
N THR A 11 13.52 23.16 4.22
CA THR A 11 12.13 22.73 4.04
C THR A 11 11.76 21.86 5.23
N GLY A 12 11.08 22.46 6.21
CA GLY A 12 10.58 21.74 7.38
C GLY A 12 9.60 20.65 6.95
N ASP A 13 10.02 19.40 7.08
CA ASP A 13 9.14 18.24 6.94
C ASP A 13 8.09 18.37 8.04
N SER A 14 6.92 18.89 7.66
CA SER A 14 5.78 19.03 8.55
C SER A 14 5.46 17.64 9.04
N GLY A 15 5.62 17.37 10.33
CA GLY A 15 5.46 16.07 10.97
C GLY A 15 4.04 15.51 10.84
N ALA A 16 3.66 15.13 9.62
CA ALA A 16 2.44 14.43 9.31
C ALA A 16 2.56 13.06 9.98
N SER A 17 1.69 12.82 10.95
CA SER A 17 1.61 11.51 11.59
C SER A 17 1.32 10.46 10.51
N VAL A 18 2.31 9.62 10.24
CA VAL A 18 2.27 8.53 9.26
C VAL A 18 1.24 7.43 9.61
N THR A 19 0.86 7.38 10.88
CA THR A 19 -0.18 6.49 11.40
C THR A 19 -1.15 7.30 12.26
N TYR A 20 -2.35 6.79 12.43
CA TYR A 20 -3.29 7.29 13.43
C TYR A 20 -3.67 6.17 14.40
N PRO A 21 -3.81 6.47 15.70
CA PRO A 21 -4.23 5.47 16.66
C PRO A 21 -5.72 5.16 16.48
N GLN A 22 -6.06 3.87 16.43
CA GLN A 22 -7.43 3.39 16.43
C GLN A 22 -7.58 2.22 17.41
N GLN A 23 -8.67 2.22 18.17
CA GLN A 23 -8.95 1.16 19.13
C GLN A 23 -9.12 -0.20 18.42
N CYS A 24 -8.55 -1.27 18.98
CA CYS A 24 -8.65 -2.63 18.41
C CYS A 24 -10.11 -3.09 18.15
N SER A 25 -11.06 -2.67 18.99
CA SER A 25 -12.50 -2.96 18.81
C SER A 25 -13.14 -2.23 17.61
N ALA A 26 -12.57 -1.09 17.19
CA ALA A 26 -13.03 -0.30 16.06
C ALA A 26 -12.47 -0.82 14.73
N LEU A 27 -11.46 -1.69 14.75
CA LEU A 27 -10.94 -2.33 13.54
C LEU A 27 -12.00 -3.23 12.89
N ARG A 28 -11.90 -3.39 11.57
CA ARG A 28 -12.84 -4.17 10.75
C ARG A 28 -12.07 -5.03 9.75
N LYS A 29 -12.69 -6.11 9.29
CA LYS A 29 -12.16 -6.93 8.18
C LYS A 29 -11.93 -6.04 6.95
N ASN A 30 -10.84 -6.30 6.23
CA ASN A 30 -10.33 -5.49 5.12
C ASN A 30 -9.79 -4.09 5.51
N GLY A 31 -9.80 -3.72 6.80
CA GLY A 31 -9.11 -2.53 7.29
C GLY A 31 -7.59 -2.70 7.27
N PHE A 32 -6.87 -1.61 7.49
CA PHE A 32 -5.41 -1.63 7.65
C PHE A 32 -5.04 -1.51 9.12
N VAL A 33 -3.92 -2.11 9.49
CA VAL A 33 -3.34 -1.99 10.84
C VAL A 33 -1.85 -2.29 10.75
N MET A 34 -1.06 -1.65 11.60
CA MET A 34 0.35 -1.98 11.77
C MET A 34 0.48 -3.25 12.62
N LEU A 35 0.98 -4.34 12.03
CA LEU A 35 1.34 -5.57 12.74
C LEU A 35 2.86 -5.71 12.73
N LYS A 36 3.49 -5.83 13.92
CA LYS A 36 4.96 -5.94 14.04
C LYS A 36 5.72 -4.88 13.24
N SER A 37 5.24 -3.63 13.30
CA SER A 37 5.77 -2.47 12.56
C SER A 37 5.69 -2.58 11.03
N ARG A 38 4.78 -3.41 10.51
CA ARG A 38 4.52 -3.58 9.07
C ARG A 38 3.06 -3.24 8.76
N PRO A 39 2.78 -2.50 7.68
CA PRO A 39 1.41 -2.23 7.28
C PRO A 39 0.77 -3.52 6.74
N CYS A 40 -0.30 -3.96 7.39
CA CYS A 40 -1.01 -5.17 7.02
C CYS A 40 -2.49 -4.87 6.76
N LYS A 41 -3.07 -5.58 5.79
CA LYS A 41 -4.51 -5.64 5.57
C LYS A 41 -5.11 -6.76 6.39
N ILE A 42 -6.10 -6.46 7.22
CA ILE A 42 -6.80 -7.43 8.08
C ILE A 42 -7.62 -8.38 7.21
N VAL A 43 -7.25 -9.65 7.18
CA VAL A 43 -7.98 -10.72 6.47
C VAL A 43 -8.94 -11.46 7.39
N GLU A 44 -8.60 -11.58 8.67
CA GLU A 44 -9.41 -12.26 9.66
C GLU A 44 -9.32 -11.52 11.01
N MET A 45 -10.45 -11.47 11.70
CA MET A 45 -10.56 -10.86 13.03
C MET A 45 -11.50 -11.73 13.86
N SER A 46 -11.01 -12.22 15.00
CA SER A 46 -11.83 -12.96 15.95
C SER A 46 -11.71 -12.33 17.33
N THR A 47 -12.83 -12.19 18.03
CA THR A 47 -12.87 -11.64 19.38
C THR A 47 -13.18 -12.76 20.35
N SER A 48 -12.28 -12.99 21.30
CA SER A 48 -12.44 -13.96 22.38
C SER A 48 -12.85 -13.24 23.66
N LYS A 49 -13.93 -13.70 24.29
CA LYS A 49 -14.34 -13.22 25.62
C LYS A 49 -13.52 -13.96 26.67
N THR A 50 -12.73 -13.25 27.45
CA THR A 50 -11.97 -13.86 28.54
C THR A 50 -12.82 -13.86 29.82
N GLY A 51 -13.44 -14.99 30.15
CA GLY A 51 -14.10 -15.21 31.45
C GLY A 51 -15.11 -14.13 31.91
N LYS A 52 -15.47 -14.17 33.20
CA LYS A 52 -16.54 -13.34 33.80
C LYS A 52 -16.15 -11.87 34.02
N HIS A 53 -14.85 -11.57 34.14
CA HIS A 53 -14.33 -10.23 34.49
C HIS A 53 -13.23 -9.72 33.53
N GLY A 54 -12.91 -10.44 32.46
CA GLY A 54 -11.78 -10.09 31.60
C GLY A 54 -12.17 -9.25 30.38
N HIS A 55 -11.25 -8.40 29.94
CA HIS A 55 -11.37 -7.65 28.69
C HIS A 55 -11.31 -8.59 27.49
N ALA A 56 -12.18 -8.36 26.51
CA ALA A 56 -12.14 -9.15 25.28
C ALA A 56 -10.76 -9.05 24.61
N LYS A 57 -10.23 -10.18 24.14
CA LYS A 57 -8.99 -10.24 23.37
C LYS A 57 -9.33 -10.41 21.90
N VAL A 58 -8.79 -9.55 21.06
CA VAL A 58 -8.95 -9.60 19.61
C VAL A 58 -7.74 -10.30 19.03
N HIS A 59 -7.97 -11.38 18.31
CA HIS A 59 -6.97 -12.04 17.47
C HIS A 59 -7.12 -11.49 16.05
N LEU A 60 -6.06 -10.85 15.58
CA LEU A 60 -5.97 -10.21 14.28
C LEU A 60 -5.05 -11.03 13.40
N VAL A 61 -5.51 -11.29 12.19
CA VAL A 61 -4.70 -11.88 11.13
C VAL A 61 -4.66 -10.89 9.98
N GLY A 62 -3.47 -10.42 9.67
CA GLY A 62 -3.21 -9.50 8.57
C GLY A 62 -2.28 -10.10 7.53
N ILE A 63 -2.40 -9.63 6.29
CA ILE A 63 -1.42 -9.89 5.23
C ILE A 63 -0.71 -8.58 4.97
N ASP A 64 0.62 -8.60 5.00
CA ASP A 64 1.46 -7.46 4.63
C ASP A 64 1.18 -7.06 3.17
N ILE A 65 0.88 -5.78 2.96
CA ILE A 65 0.52 -5.23 1.65
C ILE A 65 1.70 -5.26 0.65
N PHE A 66 2.93 -5.31 1.15
CA PHE A 66 4.15 -5.29 0.33
C PHE A 66 4.77 -6.67 0.13
N THR A 67 4.74 -7.51 1.16
CA THR A 67 5.39 -8.83 1.07
C THR A 67 4.43 -9.99 0.93
N SER A 68 3.12 -9.75 1.01
CA SER A 68 2.08 -10.79 1.03
C SER A 68 2.27 -11.85 2.11
N LYS A 69 3.14 -11.60 3.09
CA LYS A 69 3.36 -12.50 4.23
C LYS A 69 2.24 -12.32 5.23
N LYS A 70 1.75 -13.44 5.74
CA LYS A 70 0.73 -13.49 6.79
C LYS A 70 1.38 -13.18 8.14
N TYR A 71 0.76 -12.26 8.88
CA TYR A 71 1.12 -11.90 10.23
C TYR A 71 -0.10 -12.02 11.14
N GLU A 72 0.14 -12.43 12.38
CA GLU A 72 -0.89 -12.63 13.39
C GLU A 72 -0.47 -11.94 14.69
N ASP A 73 -1.45 -11.37 15.38
CA ASP A 73 -1.25 -10.67 16.64
C ASP A 73 -2.50 -10.76 17.53
N ILE A 74 -2.30 -10.63 18.85
CA ILE A 74 -3.37 -10.66 19.84
C ILE A 74 -3.29 -9.39 20.67
N CYS A 75 -4.26 -8.49 20.48
CA CYS A 75 -4.40 -7.26 21.25
C CYS A 75 -5.64 -7.32 22.16
N PRO A 76 -5.60 -6.73 23.37
CA PRO A 76 -6.80 -6.38 24.12
C PRO A 76 -7.72 -5.45 23.31
N SER A 77 -9.03 -5.62 23.41
CA SER A 77 -10.00 -4.82 22.65
C SER A 77 -9.99 -3.33 23.00
N THR A 78 -9.40 -2.95 24.14
CA THR A 78 -9.26 -1.58 24.63
C THR A 78 -7.93 -0.94 24.26
N HIS A 79 -6.96 -1.71 23.76
CA HIS A 79 -5.70 -1.14 23.31
C HIS A 79 -5.87 -0.41 21.97
N ASN A 80 -5.16 0.71 21.85
CA ASN A 80 -5.02 1.43 20.60
C ASN A 80 -3.92 0.76 19.77
N MET A 81 -4.20 0.59 18.48
CA MET A 81 -3.24 0.14 17.48
C MET A 81 -3.00 1.26 16.48
N ASP A 82 -1.80 1.31 15.93
CA ASP A 82 -1.48 2.22 14.84
C ASP A 82 -2.09 1.72 13.53
N VAL A 83 -2.84 2.60 12.87
CA VAL A 83 -3.39 2.37 11.54
C VAL A 83 -2.61 3.23 10.55
N PRO A 84 -2.01 2.64 9.49
CA PRO A 84 -1.29 3.40 8.50
C PRO A 84 -2.23 4.12 7.53
N PHE A 85 -1.81 5.28 7.04
CA PHE A 85 -2.47 5.92 5.91
C PHE A 85 -2.04 5.22 4.62
N VAL A 86 -2.97 4.45 4.05
CA VAL A 86 -2.79 3.79 2.75
C VAL A 86 -3.60 4.53 1.70
N LYS A 87 -2.93 5.21 0.78
CA LYS A 87 -3.52 5.79 -0.43
C LYS A 87 -3.28 4.83 -1.60
N ARG A 88 -4.22 4.77 -2.53
CA ARG A 88 -4.00 4.12 -3.82
C ARG A 88 -4.18 5.18 -4.87
N GLU A 89 -3.25 5.25 -5.79
CA GLU A 89 -3.35 6.11 -6.96
C GLU A 89 -3.24 5.21 -8.17
N ASP A 90 -4.14 5.42 -9.11
CA ASP A 90 -4.20 4.68 -10.35
C ASP A 90 -3.48 5.50 -11.42
N TYR A 91 -2.61 4.85 -12.18
CA TYR A 91 -1.88 5.46 -13.26
C TYR A 91 -2.13 4.68 -14.54
N GLN A 92 -2.28 5.38 -15.66
CA GLN A 92 -2.35 4.76 -16.97
C GLN A 92 -0.94 4.44 -17.45
N LEU A 93 -0.69 3.18 -17.84
CA LEU A 93 0.56 2.82 -18.50
C LEU A 93 0.54 3.37 -19.92
N THR A 94 1.44 4.31 -20.21
CA THR A 94 1.56 4.93 -21.54
C THR A 94 2.64 4.27 -22.37
N ASP A 95 3.78 3.96 -21.76
CA ASP A 95 4.89 3.30 -22.44
C ASP A 95 5.79 2.49 -21.50
N ILE A 96 6.62 1.63 -22.08
CA ILE A 96 7.66 0.87 -21.37
C ILE A 96 8.99 1.15 -22.07
N SER A 97 9.91 1.84 -21.39
CA SER A 97 11.23 2.13 -21.94
C SER A 97 12.06 0.87 -22.15
N ASP A 98 13.02 0.93 -23.08
CA ASP A 98 13.95 -0.17 -23.37
C ASP A 98 14.78 -0.60 -22.14
N ASP A 99 15.07 0.34 -21.25
CA ASP A 99 15.79 0.12 -19.99
C ASP A 99 14.91 -0.50 -18.87
N GLY A 100 13.64 -0.82 -19.17
CA GLY A 100 12.71 -1.48 -18.26
C GLY A 100 12.01 -0.54 -17.27
N TYR A 101 11.97 0.75 -17.55
CA TYR A 101 11.18 1.74 -16.80
C TYR A 101 9.75 1.84 -17.36
N LEU A 102 8.79 2.06 -16.47
CA LEU A 102 7.38 2.26 -16.78
C LEU A 102 7.11 3.75 -16.92
N CYS A 103 6.56 4.17 -18.05
CA CYS A 103 5.99 5.51 -18.23
C CYS A 103 4.53 5.46 -17.80
N LEU A 104 4.23 6.08 -16.67
CA LEU A 104 2.91 6.08 -16.04
C LEU A 104 2.34 7.49 -16.06
N MET A 105 1.08 7.64 -16.49
CA MET A 105 0.37 8.92 -16.51
C MET A 105 -0.69 8.95 -15.43
N ALA A 106 -0.64 9.95 -14.55
CA ALA A 106 -1.69 10.21 -13.57
C ALA A 106 -2.88 10.94 -14.22
N ASP A 107 -4.03 10.92 -13.56
CA ASP A 107 -5.26 11.59 -14.03
C ASP A 107 -5.10 13.11 -14.24
N ASN A 108 -4.14 13.73 -13.56
CA ASN A 108 -3.81 15.16 -13.71
C ASN A 108 -2.91 15.44 -14.93
N GLY A 109 -2.51 14.42 -15.69
CA GLY A 109 -1.60 14.51 -16.83
C GLY A 109 -0.11 14.51 -16.46
N GLU A 110 0.24 14.36 -15.19
CA GLU A 110 1.65 14.21 -14.79
C GLU A 110 2.17 12.83 -15.19
N LEU A 111 3.35 12.81 -15.81
CA LEU A 111 4.05 11.60 -16.19
C LEU A 111 5.06 11.22 -15.12
N ARG A 112 5.18 9.93 -14.89
CA ARG A 112 6.03 9.33 -13.86
C ARG A 112 6.81 8.17 -14.47
N GLU A 113 8.14 8.27 -14.39
CA GLU A 113 9.10 7.36 -15.06
C GLU A 113 10.15 6.79 -14.08
N ASP A 114 9.95 6.96 -12.77
CA ASP A 114 10.86 6.50 -11.72
C ASP A 114 10.71 5.00 -11.38
N LEU A 115 9.68 4.35 -11.91
CA LEU A 115 9.28 2.98 -11.57
C LEU A 115 9.78 1.99 -12.61
N LYS A 116 10.33 0.87 -12.16
CA LYS A 116 10.73 -0.25 -13.03
C LYS A 116 9.65 -1.32 -13.09
N ILE A 117 9.68 -2.09 -14.18
CA ILE A 117 8.91 -3.32 -14.29
C ILE A 117 9.30 -4.25 -13.13
N PRO A 118 8.33 -4.83 -12.40
CA PRO A 118 8.64 -5.82 -11.38
C PRO A 118 9.26 -7.08 -11.95
N ASP A 119 10.13 -7.71 -11.17
CA ASP A 119 10.62 -9.04 -11.46
C ASP A 119 9.52 -10.11 -11.31
N GLY A 120 9.68 -11.23 -12.02
CA GLY A 120 8.80 -12.41 -11.95
C GLY A 120 7.69 -12.44 -13.00
N ASP A 121 6.73 -13.33 -12.81
CA ASP A 121 5.64 -13.58 -13.78
C ASP A 121 4.82 -12.33 -14.10
N LEU A 122 4.76 -11.39 -13.16
CA LEU A 122 4.02 -10.15 -13.32
C LEU A 122 4.63 -9.21 -14.37
N GLY A 123 5.95 -9.02 -14.33
CA GLY A 123 6.62 -8.16 -15.31
C GLY A 123 6.48 -8.72 -16.72
N THR A 124 6.55 -10.05 -16.83
CA THR A 124 6.33 -10.77 -18.09
C THR A 124 4.90 -10.59 -18.60
N GLN A 125 3.89 -10.73 -17.73
CA GLN A 125 2.49 -10.52 -18.11
C GLN A 125 2.21 -9.07 -18.52
N LEU A 126 2.75 -8.11 -17.76
CA LEU A 126 2.58 -6.69 -18.04
C LEU A 126 3.17 -6.31 -19.40
N ARG A 127 4.38 -6.80 -19.71
CA ARG A 127 5.00 -6.61 -21.03
C ARG A 127 4.17 -7.27 -22.15
N ALA A 128 3.69 -8.49 -21.94
CA ALA A 128 2.87 -9.19 -22.92
C ALA A 128 1.51 -8.50 -23.17
N ASP A 129 0.85 -8.01 -22.14
CA ASP A 129 -0.42 -7.28 -22.26
C ASP A 129 -0.21 -5.92 -22.94
N TYR A 130 0.90 -5.23 -22.65
CA TYR A 130 1.29 -4.00 -23.35
C TYR A 130 1.54 -4.25 -24.85
N GLU A 131 2.32 -5.29 -25.19
CA GLU A 131 2.57 -5.69 -26.59
C GLU A 131 1.29 -6.12 -27.33
N SER A 132 0.28 -6.61 -26.59
CA SER A 132 -1.03 -6.93 -27.16
C SER A 132 -1.91 -5.69 -27.43
N GLY A 133 -1.44 -4.49 -27.08
CA GLY A 133 -2.14 -3.22 -27.30
C GLY A 133 -3.31 -2.99 -26.34
N LYS A 134 -3.31 -3.64 -25.17
CA LYS A 134 -4.33 -3.39 -24.14
C LYS A 134 -3.96 -2.15 -23.33
N GLU A 135 -4.97 -1.32 -23.04
CA GLU A 135 -4.82 -0.24 -22.08
C GLU A 135 -4.74 -0.82 -20.66
N LEU A 136 -3.63 -0.55 -19.97
CA LEU A 136 -3.36 -1.05 -18.62
C LEU A 136 -3.44 0.10 -17.61
N LEU A 137 -4.18 -0.13 -16.53
CA LEU A 137 -4.19 0.73 -15.35
C LEU A 137 -3.35 0.09 -14.26
N VAL A 138 -2.33 0.80 -13.80
CA VAL A 138 -1.40 0.39 -12.76
C VAL A 138 -1.78 1.12 -11.47
N SER A 139 -2.37 0.40 -10.52
CA SER A 139 -2.67 0.91 -9.19
C SER A 139 -1.46 0.80 -8.28
N ILE A 140 -0.96 1.93 -7.77
CA ILE A 140 0.18 1.99 -6.86
C ILE A 140 -0.33 2.29 -5.44
N PRO A 141 -0.12 1.39 -4.47
CA PRO A 141 -0.48 1.63 -3.09
C PRO A 141 0.65 2.40 -2.39
N PHE A 142 0.38 3.65 -2.02
CA PHE A 142 1.25 4.45 -1.18
C PHE A 142 0.88 4.18 0.28
N CYS A 143 1.78 3.55 1.02
CA CYS A 143 1.72 3.55 2.48
C CYS A 143 2.72 4.57 2.99
N VAL A 144 2.22 5.61 3.65
CA VAL A 144 3.08 6.56 4.35
C VAL A 144 3.35 5.95 5.72
N CYS A 145 4.42 5.16 5.86
CA CYS A 145 4.90 4.65 7.16
C CYS A 145 6.39 4.98 7.30
N VAL A 146 6.90 5.07 8.55
CA VAL A 146 8.23 5.58 9.00
C VAL A 146 9.47 5.10 8.23
N CYS A 147 9.34 4.20 7.27
CA CYS A 147 10.38 3.91 6.30
C CYS A 147 10.32 4.92 5.14
N VAL A 148 10.83 6.12 5.37
CA VAL A 148 11.47 6.89 4.29
C VAL A 148 12.44 5.92 3.60
N CYS A 149 12.37 5.82 2.27
CA CYS A 149 13.36 5.20 1.36
C CYS A 149 13.09 3.83 0.69
N VAL A 150 12.11 2.98 1.02
CA VAL A 150 12.04 1.68 0.31
C VAL A 150 10.61 1.24 0.09
N CYS A 151 10.11 1.39 -1.15
CA CYS A 151 9.20 0.43 -1.80
C CYS A 151 8.68 0.90 -3.18
N VAL A 152 9.20 1.99 -3.77
CA VAL A 152 9.02 2.24 -5.22
C VAL A 152 9.51 1.01 -6.04
N CYS A 153 10.50 0.25 -5.53
CA CYS A 153 10.97 -0.98 -6.19
C CYS A 153 10.20 -2.29 -5.85
N VAL A 154 9.24 -2.31 -4.92
CA VAL A 154 8.57 -3.58 -4.49
C VAL A 154 7.04 -3.52 -4.63
N CYS A 155 6.48 -2.39 -5.01
CA CYS A 155 5.02 -2.21 -5.04
C CYS A 155 4.28 -2.86 -6.22
N VAL A 156 4.96 -3.25 -7.29
CA VAL A 156 4.24 -3.87 -8.42
C VAL A 156 3.94 -5.35 -8.12
N LEU A 157 4.76 -6.06 -7.32
CA LEU A 157 4.69 -7.52 -7.13
C LEU A 157 3.44 -8.07 -6.42
N THR A 158 2.64 -7.26 -5.71
CA THR A 158 1.53 -7.75 -4.87
C THR A 158 0.11 -7.51 -5.42
N PHE A 159 -0.03 -6.90 -6.61
CA PHE A 159 -1.35 -6.69 -7.24
C PHE A 159 -1.95 -7.91 -7.95
N LEU A 160 -1.23 -9.05 -7.98
CA LEU A 160 -1.69 -10.30 -8.62
C LEU A 160 -2.89 -10.98 -7.95
N HIS A 161 -3.30 -10.60 -6.73
CA HIS A 161 -4.57 -11.08 -6.16
C HIS A 161 -5.78 -10.17 -6.46
N VAL A 162 -5.55 -8.95 -6.95
CA VAL A 162 -6.64 -8.06 -7.36
C VAL A 162 -7.03 -8.31 -8.81
N ALA A 163 -6.13 -8.81 -9.67
CA ALA A 163 -6.46 -9.19 -11.05
C ALA A 163 -7.52 -10.31 -11.14
N SER A 164 -7.49 -11.32 -10.26
CA SER A 164 -8.61 -12.29 -10.17
C SER A 164 -9.90 -11.66 -9.63
N TYR A 165 -9.81 -10.56 -8.86
CA TYR A 165 -10.99 -9.84 -8.39
C TYR A 165 -11.53 -8.85 -9.43
N ILE A 166 -10.71 -8.32 -10.33
CA ILE A 166 -11.13 -7.43 -11.43
C ILE A 166 -11.89 -8.22 -12.51
N GLN A 167 -11.51 -9.47 -12.79
CA GLN A 167 -12.36 -10.36 -13.61
C GLN A 167 -13.72 -10.62 -12.93
N ILE A 168 -13.80 -10.62 -11.60
CA ILE A 168 -15.06 -10.79 -10.85
C ILE A 168 -15.88 -9.49 -10.81
N VAL A 169 -15.25 -8.31 -10.74
CA VAL A 169 -15.94 -7.02 -10.66
C VAL A 169 -16.40 -6.53 -12.04
N MET A 170 -15.67 -6.83 -13.12
CA MET A 170 -16.17 -6.57 -14.48
C MET A 170 -17.33 -7.51 -14.88
N LEU A 171 -17.50 -8.66 -14.22
CA LEU A 171 -18.63 -9.58 -14.48
C LEU A 171 -19.92 -9.22 -13.72
N PHE A 172 -19.87 -8.29 -12.75
CA PHE A 172 -21.02 -7.89 -11.92
C PHE A 172 -21.57 -6.48 -12.22
N ARG A 173 -21.05 -5.83 -13.27
CA ARG A 173 -21.60 -4.59 -13.82
C ARG A 173 -22.24 -4.85 -15.19
N ILE A 174 -23.32 -5.64 -15.18
CA ILE A 174 -24.38 -5.67 -16.20
C ILE A 174 -25.71 -5.69 -15.47
#